data_AF-A0A182SIN5-F1
#
_entry.id   AF-A0A182SIN5-F1
#
_cell.length_a   1.000
_cell.length_b   1.000
_cell.length_c   1.000
_cell.angle_alpha   90.00
_cell.angle_beta   90.00
_cell.angle_gamma   90.00
#
_symmetry.space_group_name_H-M   'P 1'
#
loop_
_entity.id
_entity.type
_entity.pdbx_description
1 polymer ?
#
loop_
_entity_poly.entity_id
_entity_poly.type
_entity_poly.pdbx_seq_one_letter_code
_entity_poly.pdbx_strand_id
1 'polypeptide(L)'
;MGNIMSGQELISRTESKEVFGLTLPLITNEEGDKFGKSAGNAVWLSDERTSPYAMYQFFVRTPDSEVERLLRLLTFLPVQTIEQVMARHRRTPELWEAQKLLAGELTKLVHGESGLEKAMGISKALYNGDLSTLELLEVKDIAQSFGGAPLCEILPEPGMTVADVALRARCFPSRSDAERIIGAGGFSINLKKAKNPAEVLSPSVHILSNRISLLRVGKRNYYIVKWLL
;
A
#
# COMPACT_ATOMS: atom_id res chain seq x y z
N MET A 1 -7.43 30.93 -7.87
CA MET A 1 -8.53 31.89 -7.61
C MET A 1 -9.05 32.57 -8.87
N GLY A 2 -8.22 32.78 -9.91
CA GLY A 2 -8.58 33.52 -11.14
C GLY A 2 -9.92 33.11 -11.77
N ASN A 3 -10.10 31.83 -12.12
CA ASN A 3 -11.30 31.40 -12.85
C ASN A 3 -12.62 31.58 -12.06
N ILE A 4 -12.59 31.46 -10.73
CA ILE A 4 -13.78 31.64 -9.89
C ILE A 4 -14.20 33.11 -9.88
N MET A 5 -13.24 34.03 -9.71
CA MET A 5 -13.52 35.48 -9.75
C MET A 5 -13.98 35.92 -11.14
N SER A 6 -13.32 35.45 -12.20
CA SER A 6 -13.73 35.75 -13.57
C SER A 6 -15.16 35.27 -13.87
N GLY A 7 -15.56 34.11 -13.32
CA GLY A 7 -16.94 33.63 -13.42
C GLY A 7 -17.94 34.51 -12.67
N GLN A 8 -17.60 34.94 -11.46
CA GLN A 8 -18.44 35.85 -10.66
C GLN A 8 -18.63 37.21 -11.35
N GLU A 9 -17.55 37.78 -11.92
CA GLU A 9 -17.59 39.02 -12.68
C GLU A 9 -18.45 38.88 -13.95
N LEU A 10 -18.31 37.77 -14.68
CA LEU A 10 -19.10 37.50 -15.89
C LEU A 10 -20.61 37.43 -15.58
N ILE A 11 -21.00 36.62 -14.59
CA ILE A 11 -22.42 36.46 -14.20
C ILE A 11 -23.01 37.79 -13.72
N SER A 12 -22.25 38.55 -12.93
CA SER A 12 -22.68 39.86 -12.45
C SER A 12 -22.95 40.82 -13.62
N ARG A 13 -22.10 40.81 -14.65
CA ARG A 13 -22.26 41.67 -15.83
C ARG A 13 -23.39 41.25 -16.78
N THR A 14 -23.53 39.95 -17.04
CA THR A 14 -24.49 39.47 -18.05
C THR A 14 -25.88 39.26 -17.48
N GLU A 15 -25.99 38.81 -16.23
CA GLU A 15 -27.26 38.41 -15.62
C GLU A 15 -27.72 39.37 -14.51
N SER A 16 -26.88 40.34 -14.11
CA SER A 16 -27.14 41.24 -12.98
C SER A 16 -27.46 40.50 -11.67
N LYS A 17 -26.83 39.33 -11.46
CA LYS A 17 -27.01 38.48 -10.27
C LYS A 17 -25.76 38.47 -9.40
N GLU A 18 -25.97 38.47 -8.08
CA GLU A 18 -24.90 38.26 -7.11
C GLU A 18 -24.66 36.77 -6.88
N VAL A 19 -23.40 36.35 -6.97
CA VAL A 19 -22.96 34.97 -6.77
C VAL A 19 -21.67 34.93 -5.97
N PHE A 20 -21.44 33.82 -5.27
CA PHE A 20 -20.29 33.65 -4.38
C PHE A 20 -19.42 32.46 -4.81
N GLY A 21 -18.14 32.54 -4.50
CA GLY A 21 -17.19 31.45 -4.69
C GLY A 21 -16.60 31.02 -3.34
N LEU A 22 -16.50 29.71 -3.13
CA LEU A 22 -15.83 29.13 -1.98
C LEU A 22 -14.70 28.23 -2.47
N THR A 23 -13.52 28.36 -1.85
CA THR A 23 -12.36 27.51 -2.13
C THR A 23 -12.05 26.62 -0.94
N LEU A 24 -11.65 25.39 -1.21
CA LEU A 24 -11.12 24.47 -0.22
C LEU A 24 -9.59 24.57 -0.17
N PRO A 25 -8.97 24.35 1.00
CA PRO A 25 -7.51 24.28 1.11
C PRO A 25 -6.97 23.10 0.28
N LEU A 26 -5.78 23.27 -0.28
CA LEU A 26 -5.05 22.14 -0.84
C LEU A 26 -4.60 21.22 0.30
N ILE A 27 -4.78 19.92 0.10
CA ILE A 27 -4.29 18.92 1.04
C ILE A 27 -2.79 18.72 0.76
N THR A 28 -1.96 18.98 1.76
CA THR A 28 -0.51 18.76 1.73
C THR A 28 -0.11 17.76 2.81
N ASN A 29 1.07 17.16 2.70
CA ASN A 29 1.72 16.43 3.80
C ASN A 29 2.53 17.40 4.70
N GLU A 30 3.20 16.86 5.72
CA GLU A 30 4.05 17.62 6.64
C GLU A 30 5.22 18.35 5.95
N GLU A 31 5.69 17.83 4.83
CA GLU A 31 6.78 18.39 4.04
C GLU A 31 6.30 19.52 3.09
N GLY A 32 5.00 19.83 3.10
CA GLY A 32 4.38 20.83 2.21
C GLY A 32 4.07 20.31 0.80
N ASP A 33 4.38 19.04 0.56
CA ASP A 33 4.14 18.35 -0.69
C ASP A 33 2.65 18.05 -0.87
N LYS A 34 2.17 18.16 -2.12
CA LYS A 34 0.76 17.91 -2.43
C LYS A 34 0.42 16.45 -2.18
N PHE A 35 -0.65 16.23 -1.43
CA PHE A 35 -1.17 14.91 -1.14
C PHE A 35 -1.44 14.15 -2.45
N GLY A 36 -0.77 13.01 -2.64
CA GLY A 36 -0.92 12.15 -3.82
C GLY A 36 -0.15 12.58 -5.09
N LYS A 37 0.78 13.54 -5.04
CA LYS A 37 1.57 13.95 -6.23
C LYS A 37 3.09 13.82 -6.13
N SER A 38 3.64 13.52 -4.97
CA SER A 38 5.10 13.40 -4.80
C SER A 38 5.55 11.93 -4.79
N ALA A 39 6.52 11.61 -5.65
CA ALA A 39 7.26 10.34 -5.68
C ALA A 39 6.47 9.04 -5.98
N GLY A 40 5.61 9.03 -7.01
CA GLY A 40 5.07 7.78 -7.57
C GLY A 40 3.92 7.11 -6.78
N ASN A 41 3.43 7.74 -5.71
CA ASN A 41 2.36 7.23 -4.85
C ASN A 41 1.01 7.94 -5.08
N ALA A 42 0.65 8.18 -6.34
CA ALA A 42 -0.68 8.69 -6.65
C ALA A 42 -1.74 7.61 -6.36
N VAL A 43 -2.69 7.92 -5.49
CA VAL A 43 -3.85 7.06 -5.19
C VAL A 43 -4.96 7.39 -6.17
N TRP A 44 -5.28 6.43 -7.03
CA TRP A 44 -6.35 6.57 -8.00
C TRP A 44 -7.68 6.09 -7.40
N LEU A 45 -8.78 6.64 -7.89
CA LEU A 45 -10.11 6.18 -7.48
C LEU A 45 -10.57 4.94 -8.27
N SER A 46 -10.02 4.75 -9.47
CA SER A 46 -10.28 3.56 -10.28
C SER A 46 -9.54 2.35 -9.71
N ASP A 47 -10.29 1.27 -9.51
CA ASP A 47 -9.82 -0.03 -9.03
C ASP A 47 -8.79 -0.68 -9.96
N GLU A 48 -8.85 -0.42 -11.27
CA GLU A 48 -7.86 -0.87 -12.24
C GLU A 48 -6.46 -0.30 -11.95
N ARG A 49 -6.39 0.94 -11.42
CA ARG A 49 -5.14 1.66 -11.15
C ARG A 49 -4.70 1.59 -9.70
N THR A 50 -5.66 1.57 -8.77
CA THR A 50 -5.40 1.40 -7.34
C THR A 50 -6.49 0.50 -6.79
N SER A 51 -6.12 -0.74 -6.47
CA SER A 51 -7.08 -1.69 -5.92
C SER A 51 -7.64 -1.21 -4.58
N PRO A 52 -8.81 -1.73 -4.17
CA PRO A 52 -9.38 -1.42 -2.86
C PRO A 52 -8.40 -1.71 -1.72
N TYR A 53 -7.62 -2.79 -1.85
CA TYR A 53 -6.60 -3.14 -0.88
C TYR A 53 -5.48 -2.08 -0.81
N ALA A 54 -4.98 -1.63 -1.96
CA ALA A 54 -3.93 -0.63 -1.99
C ALA A 54 -4.37 0.73 -1.44
N MET A 55 -5.60 1.16 -1.78
CA MET A 55 -6.20 2.36 -1.20
C MET A 55 -6.32 2.25 0.32
N TYR A 56 -6.84 1.12 0.80
CA TYR A 56 -6.96 0.87 2.23
C TYR A 56 -5.59 0.95 2.93
N GLN A 57 -4.57 0.27 2.38
CA GLN A 57 -3.22 0.30 2.95
C GLN A 57 -2.56 1.68 2.93
N PHE A 58 -2.81 2.47 1.89
CA PHE A 58 -2.33 3.84 1.81
C PHE A 58 -2.82 4.67 3.00
N PHE A 59 -4.12 4.62 3.29
CA PHE A 59 -4.70 5.36 4.42
C PHE A 59 -4.38 4.73 5.78
N VAL A 60 -4.20 3.41 5.89
CA VAL A 60 -3.73 2.76 7.12
C VAL A 60 -2.33 3.26 7.52
N ARG A 61 -1.49 3.62 6.55
CA ARG A 61 -0.12 4.13 6.78
C ARG A 61 -0.06 5.62 7.09
N THR A 62 -1.20 6.28 7.23
CA THR A 62 -1.27 7.71 7.56
C THR A 62 -0.55 7.98 8.89
N PRO A 63 0.37 8.97 8.93
CA PRO A 63 1.02 9.40 10.17
C PRO A 63 0.01 9.84 11.24
N ASP A 64 0.34 9.61 12.52
CA ASP A 64 -0.50 10.02 13.65
C ASP A 64 -0.79 11.53 13.67
N SER A 65 0.15 12.33 13.20
CA SER A 65 0.04 13.79 13.07
C SER A 65 -0.99 14.24 12.02
N GLU A 66 -1.29 13.39 11.04
CA GLU A 66 -2.13 13.72 9.88
C GLU A 66 -3.54 13.13 9.98
N VAL A 67 -3.71 12.01 10.70
CA VAL A 67 -4.94 11.21 10.66
C VAL A 67 -6.18 11.99 11.12
N GLU A 68 -6.08 12.83 12.15
CA GLU A 68 -7.21 13.64 12.61
C GLU A 68 -7.64 14.66 11.56
N ARG A 69 -6.67 15.33 10.93
CA ARG A 69 -6.93 16.32 9.88
C ARG A 69 -7.60 15.66 8.68
N LEU A 70 -7.12 14.49 8.26
CA LEU A 70 -7.69 13.76 7.13
C LEU A 70 -9.07 13.18 7.42
N LEU A 71 -9.32 12.70 8.65
CA LEU A 71 -10.67 12.29 9.07
C LEU A 71 -11.67 13.46 8.91
N ARG A 72 -11.30 14.67 9.35
CA ARG A 72 -12.16 15.87 9.24
C ARG A 72 -12.35 16.35 7.81
N LEU A 73 -11.36 16.17 6.93
CA LEU A 73 -11.41 16.69 5.56
C LEU A 73 -12.05 15.72 4.55
N LEU A 74 -11.90 14.40 4.77
CA LEU A 74 -12.21 13.40 3.75
C LEU A 74 -13.37 12.46 4.11
N THR A 75 -13.89 12.51 5.33
CA THR A 75 -14.99 11.64 5.77
C THR A 75 -16.26 12.43 6.08
N PHE A 76 -17.39 11.73 6.10
CA PHE A 76 -18.68 12.27 6.54
C PHE A 76 -18.95 12.03 8.03
N LEU A 77 -17.94 11.66 8.80
CA LEU A 77 -18.09 11.38 10.22
C LEU A 77 -18.41 12.65 11.02
N PRO A 78 -19.32 12.58 12.02
CA PRO A 78 -19.51 13.68 12.95
C PRO A 78 -18.20 14.03 13.68
N VAL A 79 -17.99 15.33 13.93
CA VAL A 79 -16.80 15.82 14.62
C VAL A 79 -16.62 15.15 15.99
N GLN A 80 -17.72 14.92 16.71
CA GLN A 80 -17.71 14.24 18.00
C GLN A 80 -17.20 12.80 17.90
N THR A 81 -17.56 12.09 16.82
CA THR A 81 -17.06 10.73 16.55
C THR A 81 -15.55 10.74 16.33
N ILE A 82 -15.05 11.71 15.56
CA ILE A 82 -13.62 11.89 15.31
C ILE A 82 -12.88 12.16 16.63
N GLU A 83 -13.39 13.06 17.47
CA GLU A 83 -12.81 13.38 18.78
C GLU A 83 -12.74 12.16 19.71
N GLN A 84 -13.79 11.35 19.75
CA GLN A 84 -13.82 10.11 20.54
C GLN A 84 -12.79 9.08 20.06
N VAL A 85 -12.70 8.87 18.74
CA VAL A 85 -11.73 7.94 18.14
C VAL A 85 -10.31 8.43 18.41
N MET A 86 -10.04 9.72 18.25
CA MET A 86 -8.71 10.30 18.53
C MET A 86 -8.35 10.22 20.02
N ALA A 87 -9.33 10.35 20.93
CA ALA A 87 -9.09 10.17 22.35
C ALA A 87 -8.70 8.72 22.70
N ARG A 88 -9.31 7.72 22.05
CA ARG A 88 -8.90 6.31 22.20
C ARG A 88 -7.54 6.06 21.56
N HIS A 89 -7.34 6.53 20.33
CA HIS A 89 -6.07 6.39 19.59
C HIS A 89 -4.88 6.95 20.38
N ARG A 90 -5.02 8.11 21.02
CA ARG A 90 -3.96 8.68 21.89
C ARG A 90 -3.60 7.80 23.09
N ARG A 91 -4.50 6.94 23.57
CA ARG A 91 -4.23 6.01 24.68
C ARG A 91 -3.54 4.74 24.21
N THR A 92 -3.86 4.28 23.01
CA THR A 92 -3.38 3.01 22.42
C THR A 92 -3.02 3.20 20.95
N PRO A 93 -1.99 4.01 20.64
CA PRO A 93 -1.65 4.35 19.26
C PRO A 93 -1.22 3.13 18.44
N GLU A 94 -0.68 2.10 19.08
CA GLU A 94 -0.27 0.83 18.47
C GLU A 94 -1.44 0.03 17.85
N LEU A 95 -2.69 0.34 18.22
CA LEU A 95 -3.86 -0.30 17.64
C LEU A 95 -4.28 0.32 16.30
N TRP A 96 -3.77 1.50 15.97
CA TRP A 96 -4.06 2.24 14.72
C TRP A 96 -5.56 2.42 14.46
N GLU A 97 -6.35 2.67 15.51
CA GLU A 97 -7.82 2.77 15.39
C GLU A 97 -8.23 3.90 14.45
N ALA A 98 -7.61 5.07 14.57
CA ALA A 98 -7.93 6.24 13.75
C ALA A 98 -7.60 5.99 12.26
N GLN A 99 -6.45 5.39 11.97
CA GLN A 99 -6.03 5.08 10.61
C GLN A 99 -6.90 4.01 9.97
N LYS A 100 -7.27 2.97 10.73
CA LYS A 100 -8.20 1.93 10.25
C LYS A 100 -9.58 2.51 9.96
N LEU A 101 -10.06 3.44 10.78
CA LEU A 101 -11.32 4.15 10.52
C LEU A 101 -11.24 5.00 9.25
N LEU A 102 -10.19 5.82 9.10
CA LEU A 102 -9.96 6.63 7.90
C LEU A 102 -9.90 5.76 6.65
N ALA A 103 -9.10 4.69 6.69
CA ALA A 103 -8.99 3.75 5.58
C ALA A 103 -10.31 3.06 5.26
N GLY A 104 -11.08 2.68 6.28
CA GLY A 104 -12.39 2.07 6.12
C GLY A 104 -13.37 2.99 5.40
N GLU A 105 -13.54 4.21 5.91
CA GLU A 105 -14.48 5.20 5.35
C GLU A 105 -14.15 5.53 3.89
N LEU A 106 -12.87 5.77 3.58
CA LEU A 106 -12.46 6.15 2.22
C LEU A 106 -12.51 4.99 1.24
N THR A 107 -12.08 3.79 1.66
CA THR A 107 -12.17 2.60 0.80
C THR A 107 -13.64 2.27 0.50
N LYS A 108 -14.52 2.37 1.50
CA LYS A 108 -15.96 2.17 1.33
C LYS A 108 -16.59 3.23 0.43
N LEU A 109 -16.18 4.49 0.59
CA LEU A 109 -16.70 5.58 -0.24
C LEU A 109 -16.38 5.38 -1.72
N VAL A 110 -15.18 4.88 -2.04
CA VAL A 110 -14.72 4.76 -3.44
C VAL A 110 -15.04 3.40 -4.06
N HIS A 111 -14.85 2.31 -3.31
CA HIS A 111 -14.96 0.93 -3.82
C HIS A 111 -16.15 0.15 -3.23
N GLY A 112 -17.00 0.81 -2.45
CA GLY A 112 -18.17 0.21 -1.81
C GLY A 112 -17.82 -0.77 -0.69
N GLU A 113 -18.87 -1.35 -0.09
CA GLU A 113 -18.73 -2.31 1.01
C GLU A 113 -17.90 -3.54 0.60
N SER A 114 -18.16 -4.09 -0.58
CA SER A 114 -17.42 -5.26 -1.08
C SER A 114 -15.93 -4.97 -1.28
N GLY A 115 -15.58 -3.76 -1.74
CA GLY A 115 -14.18 -3.34 -1.87
C GLY A 115 -13.49 -3.26 -0.50
N LEU A 116 -14.17 -2.69 0.50
CA LEU A 116 -13.68 -2.63 1.87
C LEU A 116 -13.48 -4.03 2.48
N GLU A 117 -14.48 -4.92 2.37
CA GLU A 117 -14.41 -6.29 2.89
C GLU A 117 -13.23 -7.06 2.28
N LYS A 118 -13.05 -6.95 0.96
CA LYS A 118 -11.89 -7.54 0.26
C LYS A 118 -10.58 -6.97 0.81
N ALA A 119 -10.47 -5.65 0.92
CA ALA A 119 -9.27 -4.99 1.43
C ALA A 119 -8.92 -5.41 2.87
N MET A 120 -9.92 -5.51 3.75
CA MET A 120 -9.76 -5.96 5.13
C MET A 120 -9.40 -7.44 5.19
N GLY A 121 -10.05 -8.28 4.39
CA GLY A 121 -9.77 -9.72 4.29
C GLY A 121 -8.31 -9.97 3.88
N ILE A 122 -7.86 -9.30 2.83
CA ILE A 122 -6.47 -9.38 2.35
C ILE A 122 -5.51 -8.89 3.45
N SER A 123 -5.81 -7.74 4.08
CA SER A 123 -4.95 -7.18 5.14
C SER A 123 -4.79 -8.13 6.32
N LYS A 124 -5.88 -8.77 6.76
CA LYS A 124 -5.89 -9.73 7.86
C LYS A 124 -5.12 -10.99 7.51
N ALA A 125 -5.31 -11.52 6.31
CA ALA A 125 -4.64 -12.73 5.87
C ALA A 125 -3.12 -12.53 5.70
N LEU A 126 -2.69 -11.39 5.14
CA LEU A 126 -1.27 -11.03 5.06
C LEU A 126 -0.64 -10.87 6.45
N TYR A 127 -1.37 -10.26 7.40
CA TYR A 127 -0.91 -10.15 8.79
C TYR A 127 -0.74 -11.52 9.46
N ASN A 128 -1.65 -12.46 9.20
CA ASN A 128 -1.60 -13.83 9.71
C ASN A 128 -0.63 -14.73 8.95
N GLY A 129 -0.01 -14.22 7.88
CA GLY A 129 0.92 -14.96 7.04
C GLY A 129 0.28 -16.04 6.16
N ASP A 130 -0.97 -15.85 5.77
CA ASP A 130 -1.69 -16.76 4.88
C ASP A 130 -1.27 -16.54 3.42
N LEU A 131 -0.59 -17.54 2.87
CA LEU A 131 -0.09 -17.55 1.50
C LEU A 131 -1.20 -17.66 0.46
N SER A 132 -2.33 -18.29 0.79
CA SER A 132 -3.44 -18.45 -0.15
C SER A 132 -4.02 -17.10 -0.58
N THR A 133 -3.90 -16.08 0.28
CA THR A 133 -4.32 -14.72 -0.08
C THR A 133 -3.35 -14.05 -1.05
N LEU A 134 -2.03 -14.28 -0.92
CA LEU A 134 -1.07 -13.75 -1.89
C LEU A 134 -1.31 -14.30 -3.30
N GLU A 135 -1.81 -15.53 -3.40
CA GLU A 135 -2.17 -16.18 -4.66
C GLU A 135 -3.36 -15.51 -5.37
N LEU A 136 -4.25 -14.86 -4.61
CA LEU A 136 -5.43 -14.18 -5.14
C LEU A 136 -5.15 -12.74 -5.59
N LEU A 137 -3.99 -12.20 -5.27
CA LEU A 137 -3.64 -10.81 -5.57
C LEU A 137 -2.96 -10.67 -6.93
N GLU A 138 -3.21 -9.54 -7.58
CA GLU A 138 -2.42 -9.12 -8.73
C GLU A 138 -1.03 -8.64 -8.28
N VAL A 139 -0.04 -8.78 -9.16
CA VAL A 139 1.36 -8.35 -8.91
C VAL A 139 1.43 -6.91 -8.40
N LYS A 140 0.62 -6.01 -8.99
CA LYS A 140 0.57 -4.58 -8.64
C LYS A 140 0.09 -4.37 -7.20
N ASP A 141 -0.85 -5.17 -6.75
CA ASP A 141 -1.43 -5.08 -5.42
C ASP A 141 -0.44 -5.57 -4.38
N ILE A 142 0.24 -6.68 -4.67
CA ILE A 142 1.32 -7.22 -3.81
C ILE A 142 2.44 -6.19 -3.66
N ALA A 143 2.88 -5.54 -4.74
CA ALA A 143 3.90 -4.49 -4.66
C ALA A 143 3.50 -3.35 -3.74
N GLN A 144 2.25 -2.88 -3.83
CA GLN A 144 1.71 -1.83 -2.97
C GLN A 144 1.49 -2.32 -1.52
N SER A 145 1.11 -3.60 -1.31
CA SER A 145 1.01 -4.26 0.00
C SER A 145 2.30 -4.16 0.79
N PHE A 146 3.44 -4.30 0.12
CA PHE A 146 4.74 -4.37 0.77
C PHE A 146 5.54 -3.07 0.64
N GLY A 147 4.84 -1.92 0.62
CA GLY A 147 5.48 -0.60 0.67
C GLY A 147 6.17 -0.19 -0.63
N GLY A 148 5.67 -0.65 -1.77
CA GLY A 148 6.36 -0.47 -3.05
C GLY A 148 7.57 -1.39 -3.18
N ALA A 149 7.48 -2.60 -2.60
CA ALA A 149 8.55 -3.60 -2.66
C ALA A 149 9.04 -3.76 -4.10
N PRO A 150 10.37 -3.80 -4.33
CA PRO A 150 10.92 -3.90 -5.68
C PRO A 150 10.35 -5.13 -6.39
N LEU A 151 9.79 -4.90 -7.58
CA LEU A 151 9.34 -5.95 -8.49
C LEU A 151 10.48 -6.29 -9.46
N CYS A 152 10.84 -7.56 -9.53
CA CYS A 152 11.79 -8.09 -10.48
C CYS A 152 11.13 -9.18 -11.32
N GLU A 153 11.33 -9.13 -12.64
CA GLU A 153 10.91 -10.20 -13.54
C GLU A 153 12.08 -11.16 -13.75
N ILE A 154 11.86 -12.46 -13.50
CA ILE A 154 12.90 -13.48 -13.61
C ILE A 154 12.42 -14.59 -14.52
N LEU A 155 13.24 -14.95 -15.51
CA LEU A 155 13.09 -16.17 -16.29
C LEU A 155 13.63 -17.35 -15.46
N PRO A 156 12.82 -18.40 -15.21
CA PRO A 156 13.28 -19.57 -14.48
C PRO A 156 14.28 -20.38 -15.32
N GLU A 157 15.35 -20.84 -14.68
CA GLU A 157 16.39 -21.66 -15.30
C GLU A 157 16.57 -22.95 -14.50
N PRO A 158 16.82 -24.10 -15.16
CA PRO A 158 17.11 -25.35 -14.47
C PRO A 158 18.30 -25.20 -13.51
N GLY A 159 18.13 -25.67 -12.27
CA GLY A 159 19.19 -25.63 -11.25
C GLY A 159 19.34 -24.28 -10.53
N MET A 160 18.48 -23.30 -10.81
CA MET A 160 18.51 -22.01 -10.09
C MET A 160 18.32 -22.21 -8.60
N THR A 161 19.26 -21.69 -7.80
CA THR A 161 19.24 -21.83 -6.34
C THR A 161 18.54 -20.67 -5.65
N VAL A 162 18.18 -20.85 -4.38
CA VAL A 162 17.67 -19.78 -3.50
C VAL A 162 18.60 -18.56 -3.50
N ALA A 163 19.92 -18.77 -3.47
CA ALA A 163 20.91 -17.68 -3.55
C ALA A 163 20.87 -16.94 -4.90
N ASP A 164 20.71 -17.66 -6.02
CA ASP A 164 20.65 -17.06 -7.36
C ASP A 164 19.44 -16.13 -7.50
N VAL A 165 18.27 -16.58 -7.02
CA VAL A 165 17.05 -15.77 -7.03
C VAL A 165 17.23 -14.51 -6.20
N ALA A 166 17.78 -14.64 -4.99
CA ALA A 166 17.97 -13.52 -4.10
C ALA A 166 18.94 -12.48 -4.68
N LEU A 167 19.96 -12.92 -5.43
CA LEU A 167 20.87 -12.01 -6.14
C LEU A 167 20.23 -11.35 -7.36
N ARG A 168 19.50 -12.12 -8.18
CA ARG A 168 18.78 -11.57 -9.36
C ARG A 168 17.72 -10.55 -8.95
N ALA A 169 16.99 -10.83 -7.87
CA ALA A 169 16.03 -9.91 -7.26
C ALA A 169 16.69 -8.73 -6.52
N ARG A 170 18.02 -8.66 -6.50
CA ARG A 170 18.82 -7.61 -5.83
C ARG A 170 18.52 -7.48 -4.33
N CYS A 171 18.22 -8.60 -3.67
CA CYS A 171 18.02 -8.65 -2.22
C CYS A 171 19.33 -8.43 -1.45
N PHE A 172 20.47 -8.78 -2.06
CA PHE A 172 21.79 -8.73 -1.45
C PHE A 172 22.81 -8.07 -2.39
N PRO A 173 23.82 -7.36 -1.85
CA PRO A 173 24.86 -6.72 -2.66
C PRO A 173 25.89 -7.71 -3.22
N SER A 174 26.07 -8.87 -2.55
CA SER A 174 27.06 -9.88 -2.93
C SER A 174 26.56 -11.30 -2.65
N ARG A 175 27.13 -12.28 -3.35
CA ARG A 175 26.82 -13.71 -3.14
C ARG A 175 27.20 -14.19 -1.74
N SER A 176 28.35 -13.74 -1.22
CA SER A 176 28.77 -14.04 0.15
C SER A 176 27.79 -13.52 1.21
N ASP A 177 27.19 -12.33 0.99
CA ASP A 177 26.17 -11.81 1.91
C ASP A 177 24.87 -12.62 1.84
N ALA A 178 24.46 -13.01 0.64
CA ALA A 178 23.30 -13.87 0.45
C ALA A 178 23.50 -15.19 1.21
N GLU A 179 24.61 -15.89 0.98
CA GLU A 179 24.90 -17.18 1.63
C GLU A 179 24.94 -17.08 3.16
N ARG A 180 25.62 -16.04 3.69
CA ARG A 180 25.70 -15.79 5.13
C ARG A 180 24.34 -15.51 5.76
N ILE A 181 23.54 -14.62 5.17
CA ILE A 181 22.25 -14.20 5.74
C ILE A 181 21.18 -15.28 5.58
N ILE A 182 21.14 -15.96 4.43
CA ILE A 182 20.25 -17.10 4.19
C ILE A 182 20.60 -18.23 5.16
N GLY A 183 21.88 -18.59 5.29
CA GLY A 183 22.35 -19.62 6.23
C GLY A 183 22.00 -19.31 7.70
N ALA A 184 22.04 -18.03 8.09
CA ALA A 184 21.59 -17.57 9.40
C ALA A 184 20.05 -17.56 9.58
N GLY A 185 19.28 -17.91 8.55
CA GLY A 185 17.81 -17.91 8.57
C GLY A 185 17.19 -16.51 8.49
N GLY A 186 17.93 -15.53 7.97
CA GLY A 186 17.51 -14.15 7.76
C GLY A 186 16.77 -13.92 6.44
N PHE A 187 16.53 -14.96 5.65
CA PHE A 187 15.82 -14.90 4.38
C PHE A 187 14.58 -15.81 4.41
N SER A 188 13.49 -15.36 3.79
CA SER A 188 12.28 -16.17 3.61
C SER A 188 11.70 -16.00 2.22
N ILE A 189 11.21 -17.11 1.66
CA ILE A 189 10.42 -17.17 0.42
C ILE A 189 9.01 -17.58 0.82
N ASN A 190 8.01 -16.82 0.37
CA ASN A 190 6.60 -17.07 0.68
C ASN A 190 6.43 -17.28 2.20
N LEU A 191 6.96 -16.34 2.98
CA LEU A 191 6.89 -16.32 4.45
C LEU A 191 7.54 -17.52 5.18
N LYS A 192 8.07 -18.50 4.46
CA LYS A 192 8.82 -19.65 5.00
C LYS A 192 10.31 -19.34 4.96
N LYS A 193 11.00 -19.60 6.08
CA LYS A 193 12.46 -19.37 6.17
C LYS A 193 13.19 -20.33 5.24
N ALA A 194 14.02 -19.79 4.36
CA ALA A 194 14.99 -20.57 3.61
C ALA A 194 16.32 -20.52 4.36
N LYS A 195 16.91 -21.69 4.64
CA LYS A 195 18.17 -21.81 5.39
C LYS A 195 19.32 -22.36 4.56
N ASN A 196 19.03 -22.96 3.40
CA ASN A 196 20.03 -23.52 2.52
C ASN A 196 20.17 -22.63 1.27
N PRO A 197 21.25 -21.84 1.14
CA PRO A 197 21.47 -21.00 -0.04
C PRO A 197 21.57 -21.80 -1.34
N ALA A 198 22.06 -23.03 -1.27
CA ALA A 198 22.24 -23.94 -2.40
C ALA A 198 20.99 -24.78 -2.71
N GLU A 199 19.89 -24.58 -1.97
CA GLU A 199 18.62 -25.25 -2.29
C GLU A 199 18.17 -24.85 -3.69
N VAL A 200 17.90 -25.84 -4.53
CA VAL A 200 17.37 -25.62 -5.88
C VAL A 200 15.90 -25.28 -5.77
N LEU A 201 15.46 -24.27 -6.53
CA LEU A 201 14.06 -23.90 -6.59
C LEU A 201 13.19 -25.05 -7.12
N SER A 202 12.23 -25.43 -6.30
CA SER A 202 11.08 -26.21 -6.75
C SER A 202 9.89 -25.30 -7.08
N PRO A 203 9.36 -25.30 -8.32
CA PRO A 203 8.19 -24.50 -8.69
C PRO A 203 6.98 -24.72 -7.77
N SER A 204 6.70 -25.97 -7.39
CA SER A 204 5.54 -26.31 -6.53
C SER A 204 5.65 -25.81 -5.08
N VAL A 205 6.84 -25.36 -4.67
CA VAL A 205 7.10 -24.90 -3.30
C VAL A 205 7.35 -23.39 -3.25
N HIS A 206 8.09 -22.88 -4.24
CA HIS A 206 8.63 -21.53 -4.21
C HIS A 206 7.85 -20.55 -5.08
N ILE A 207 7.09 -21.04 -6.07
CA ILE A 207 6.33 -20.21 -7.00
C ILE A 207 4.84 -20.36 -6.64
N LEU A 208 4.21 -19.25 -6.28
CA LEU A 208 2.77 -19.18 -6.04
C LEU A 208 2.00 -19.39 -7.35
N SER A 209 0.74 -19.81 -7.26
CA SER A 209 -0.11 -20.12 -8.42
C SER A 209 -0.28 -18.95 -9.41
N ASN A 210 -0.21 -17.70 -8.92
CA ASN A 210 -0.20 -16.48 -9.73
C ASN A 210 1.17 -16.12 -10.32
N ARG A 211 2.15 -17.05 -10.31
CA ARG A 211 3.52 -16.90 -10.83
C ARG A 211 4.35 -15.86 -10.07
N ILE A 212 4.14 -15.74 -8.77
CA ILE A 212 4.84 -14.78 -7.91
C ILE A 212 5.60 -15.51 -6.80
N SER A 213 6.71 -14.93 -6.36
CA SER A 213 7.33 -15.27 -5.07
C SER A 213 7.52 -14.00 -4.24
N LEU A 214 7.09 -14.05 -2.97
CA LEU A 214 7.37 -13.00 -2.01
C LEU A 214 8.66 -13.32 -1.26
N LEU A 215 9.70 -12.53 -1.49
CA LEU A 215 10.98 -12.64 -0.79
C LEU A 215 11.00 -11.64 0.37
N ARG A 216 11.61 -12.03 1.49
CA ARG A 216 11.84 -11.12 2.61
C ARG A 216 13.22 -11.32 3.22
N VAL A 217 13.93 -10.22 3.41
CA VAL A 217 15.19 -10.13 4.15
C VAL A 217 14.90 -9.50 5.53
N GLY A 218 15.26 -10.20 6.60
CA GLY A 218 15.00 -9.74 7.96
C GLY A 218 13.50 -9.61 8.26
N LYS A 219 13.09 -8.47 8.83
CA LYS A 219 11.70 -8.26 9.28
C LYS A 219 10.85 -7.40 8.34
N ARG A 220 11.46 -6.49 7.58
CA ARG A 220 10.74 -5.42 6.84
C ARG A 220 11.11 -5.28 5.37
N ASN A 221 12.20 -5.89 4.91
CA ASN A 221 12.65 -5.70 3.53
C ASN A 221 12.03 -6.76 2.64
N TYR A 222 11.00 -6.39 1.90
CA TYR A 222 10.28 -7.27 0.99
C TYR A 222 10.72 -7.02 -0.45
N TYR A 223 10.74 -8.08 -1.24
CA TYR A 223 11.00 -8.06 -2.68
C TYR A 223 10.02 -9.02 -3.36
N ILE A 224 9.64 -8.70 -4.59
CA ILE A 224 8.65 -9.49 -5.33
C ILE A 224 9.31 -9.98 -6.61
N VAL A 225 9.22 -11.28 -6.84
CA VAL A 225 9.63 -11.89 -8.10
C VAL A 225 8.38 -12.27 -8.88
N LYS A 226 8.27 -11.79 -10.11
CA LYS A 226 7.30 -12.26 -11.10
C LYS A 226 8.03 -13.19 -12.07
N TRP A 227 7.56 -14.42 -12.14
CA TRP A 227 8.16 -15.45 -12.99
C TRP A 227 7.65 -15.35 -14.43
N LEU A 228 8.57 -15.24 -15.37
CA LEU A 228 8.28 -15.28 -16.81
C LEU A 228 8.22 -16.75 -17.24
N LEU A 229 7.05 -17.36 -17.05
CA LEU A 229 6.75 -18.77 -17.40
C LEU A 229 5.96 -18.88 -18.71
#